data_AF-A0A5M8IB41-F1
#
_entry.id   AF-A0A5M8IB41-F1
#
_cell.length_a   1.000
_cell.length_b   1.000
_cell.length_c   1.000
_cell.angle_alpha   90.00
_cell.angle_beta   90.00
_cell.angle_gamma   90.00
#
_symmetry.space_group_name_H-M   'P 1'
#
loop_
_entity.id
_entity.type
_entity.pdbx_description
1 polymer ?
#
loop_
_entity_poly.entity_id
_entity_poly.type
_entity_poly.pdbx_seq_one_letter_code
_entity_poly.pdbx_strand_id
1 'polypeptide(L)' 'MPRDLPDNIHEESGSADGNRQDSGQVSLIRQEFAGPLPHPSVLAGYDDVVPGSAERILRMAEK' A
#
# COMPACT_ATOMS: atom_id res chain seq x y z
N MET A 1 16.45 66.66 12.16
CA MET A 1 15.15 65.99 12.29
C MET A 1 15.34 64.51 11.95
N PRO A 2 15.37 63.59 12.92
CA PRO A 2 15.28 62.16 12.61
C PRO A 2 13.82 61.80 12.28
N ARG A 3 13.62 60.94 11.29
CA ARG A 3 12.31 60.49 10.82
C ARG A 3 11.81 59.42 11.79
N ASP A 4 10.62 59.60 12.37
CA ASP A 4 9.96 58.59 13.18
C ASP A 4 9.73 57.32 12.34
N LEU A 5 10.27 56.21 12.84
CA LEU A 5 10.06 54.86 12.30
C LEU A 5 8.64 54.40 12.68
N PRO A 6 7.89 53.71 11.79
CA PRO A 6 6.59 53.17 12.19
C PRO A 6 6.76 51.99 13.17
N ASP A 7 6.08 52.08 14.32
CA ASP A 7 5.82 50.98 15.26
C ASP A 7 4.99 49.90 14.56
N ASN A 8 5.64 48.96 13.90
CA ASN A 8 4.98 47.74 13.45
C ASN A 8 5.82 46.51 13.77
N ILE A 9 6.03 46.28 15.06
CA ILE A 9 6.38 44.96 15.59
C ILE A 9 5.07 44.24 15.93
N HIS A 10 4.43 43.69 14.89
CA HIS A 10 3.53 42.56 15.10
C HIS A 10 4.40 41.30 15.05
N GLU A 11 4.80 40.82 16.23
CA GLU A 11 5.39 39.50 16.41
C GLU A 11 4.33 38.44 16.11
N GLU A 12 4.16 38.12 14.83
CA GLU A 12 3.52 36.88 14.40
C GLU A 12 4.49 35.73 14.71
N SER A 13 4.53 35.30 15.97
CA SER A 13 5.18 34.04 16.34
C SER A 13 4.18 32.92 16.08
N GLY A 14 4.11 32.55 14.80
CA GLY A 14 3.36 31.41 14.30
C GLY A 14 3.72 30.14 15.06
N SER A 15 2.66 29.44 15.45
CA SER A 15 2.60 28.19 16.18
C SER A 15 3.56 27.13 15.65
N ALA A 16 4.12 26.38 16.59
CA ALA A 16 4.82 25.13 16.34
C ALA A 16 3.88 24.11 15.67
N ASP A 17 4.14 23.78 14.41
CA ASP A 17 3.57 22.58 13.78
C ASP A 17 4.71 21.63 13.42
N GLY A 18 4.95 20.71 14.34
CA GLY A 18 5.89 19.60 14.21
C GLY A 18 5.57 18.79 12.96
N ASN A 19 6.54 18.73 12.05
CA ASN A 19 6.51 17.90 10.86
C ASN A 19 6.41 16.42 11.28
N ARG A 20 5.18 15.89 11.32
CA ARG A 20 4.90 14.46 11.49
C ARG A 20 5.49 13.73 10.29
N GLN A 21 6.69 13.21 10.47
CA GLN A 21 7.30 12.24 9.56
C GLN A 21 6.55 10.91 9.74
N ASP A 22 5.39 10.79 9.11
CA ASP A 22 4.71 9.51 8.90
C ASP A 22 5.60 8.68 7.98
N SER A 23 6.56 8.00 8.61
CA SER A 23 7.50 7.11 7.96
C SER A 23 6.76 5.82 7.67
N GLY A 24 5.87 5.85 6.67
CA GLY A 24 5.07 4.71 6.26
C GLY A 24 5.96 3.51 5.97
N GLN A 25 6.01 2.56 6.89
CA GLN A 25 6.71 1.30 6.67
C GLN A 25 5.91 0.47 5.68
N VAL A 26 6.44 0.31 4.47
CA VAL A 26 5.89 -0.63 3.49
C VAL A 26 6.26 -2.05 3.93
N SER A 27 5.27 -2.79 4.43
CA SER A 27 5.43 -4.21 4.76
C SER A 27 5.19 -5.05 3.51
N LEU A 28 6.21 -5.79 3.06
CA LEU A 28 6.10 -6.73 1.95
C LEU A 28 5.43 -8.02 2.45
N ILE A 29 4.17 -8.26 2.07
CA ILE A 29 3.48 -9.51 2.36
C ILE A 29 3.95 -10.56 1.35
N ARG A 30 4.79 -11.51 1.78
CA ARG A 30 5.21 -12.66 0.98
C ARG A 30 4.24 -13.81 1.21
N GLN A 31 3.56 -14.26 0.15
CA GLN A 31 2.71 -15.45 0.19
C GLN A 31 3.48 -16.62 -0.44
N GLU A 32 3.66 -17.70 0.33
CA GLU A 32 4.24 -18.95 -0.16
C GLU A 32 3.14 -19.99 -0.33
N PHE A 33 3.12 -20.63 -1.50
CA PHE A 33 2.23 -21.73 -1.82
C PHE A 33 3.10 -22.96 -2.02
N ALA A 34 2.77 -24.04 -1.31
CA ALA A 34 3.46 -25.31 -1.40
C ALA A 34 2.47 -26.37 -1.88
N GLY A 35 2.91 -27.21 -2.82
CA GLY A 35 2.10 -28.28 -3.39
C GLY A 35 2.12 -28.27 -4.93
N PRO A 36 1.45 -29.24 -5.56
CA PRO A 36 1.34 -29.32 -7.01
C PRO A 36 0.42 -28.22 -7.61
N LEU A 37 -0.24 -27.41 -6.76
CA LEU A 37 -1.23 -26.43 -7.18
C LEU A 37 -0.63 -25.02 -7.35
N PRO A 38 -1.00 -24.32 -8.44
CA PRO A 38 -0.63 -22.93 -8.64
C PRO A 38 -1.38 -22.00 -7.67
N HIS A 39 -0.93 -20.74 -7.58
CA HIS A 39 -1.61 -19.69 -6.80
C HIS A 39 -3.10 -19.59 -7.18
N PRO A 40 -4.03 -19.33 -6.24
CA PRO A 40 -5.47 -19.22 -6.53
C PRO A 40 -5.81 -18.26 -7.68
N SER A 41 -5.17 -17.09 -7.73
CA SER A 41 -5.34 -16.13 -8.84
C SER A 41 -4.95 -16.68 -10.21
N VAL A 42 -3.92 -17.52 -10.27
CA VAL A 42 -3.48 -18.19 -11.51
C VAL A 42 -4.45 -19.32 -11.83
N LEU A 43 -4.90 -20.07 -10.82
CA LEU A 43 -5.85 -21.16 -10.95
C LEU A 43 -7.19 -20.67 -11.54
N ALA A 44 -7.68 -19.51 -11.11
CA ALA A 44 -8.90 -18.90 -11.65
C ALA A 44 -8.82 -18.63 -13.15
N GLY A 45 -7.66 -18.19 -13.65
CA GLY A 45 -7.45 -17.91 -15.08
C GLY A 45 -7.54 -19.14 -15.98
N TYR A 46 -7.41 -20.37 -15.44
CA TYR A 46 -7.65 -21.57 -16.23
C TYR A 46 -9.13 -21.70 -16.62
N ASP A 47 -10.03 -21.30 -15.73
CA ASP A 47 -11.47 -21.38 -15.99
C ASP A 47 -11.92 -20.44 -17.11
N ASP A 48 -11.24 -19.29 -17.24
CA ASP A 48 -11.45 -18.33 -18.32
C ASP A 48 -11.05 -18.89 -19.70
N VAL A 49 -10.03 -19.75 -19.74
CA VAL A 49 -9.54 -20.38 -20.99
C VAL A 49 -10.35 -21.61 -21.34
N VAL A 50 -10.63 -22.46 -20.35
CA VAL A 50 -11.42 -23.68 -20.49
C VAL A 50 -12.37 -23.78 -19.29
N PRO A 51 -13.68 -23.60 -19.49
CA PRO A 51 -14.65 -23.67 -18.40
C PRO A 51 -14.60 -25.02 -17.66
N GLY A 52 -14.58 -24.96 -16.33
CA GLY A 52 -14.50 -26.11 -15.42
C GLY A 52 -13.09 -26.70 -15.25
N SER A 53 -12.06 -26.10 -15.84
CA SER A 53 -10.69 -26.65 -15.78
C SER A 53 -10.00 -26.41 -14.43
N ALA A 54 -10.26 -25.29 -13.76
CA ALA A 54 -9.75 -25.00 -12.42
C ALA A 54 -10.17 -26.10 -11.42
N GLU A 55 -11.45 -26.46 -11.43
CA GLU A 55 -12.05 -27.55 -10.64
C GLU A 55 -11.41 -28.91 -10.95
N ARG A 56 -11.09 -29.17 -12.23
CA ARG A 56 -10.44 -30.41 -12.66
C ARG A 56 -9.02 -30.51 -12.11
N ILE A 57 -8.28 -29.40 -12.10
CA ILE A 57 -6.92 -29.30 -11.55
C ILE A 57 -6.92 -29.54 -10.04
N LEU A 58 -7.86 -28.93 -9.30
CA LEU A 58 -8.02 -29.16 -7.86
C LEU A 58 -8.21 -30.65 -7.55
N ARG A 59 -9.15 -31.32 -8.23
CA ARG A 59 -9.40 -32.76 -8.04
C ARG A 59 -8.22 -33.67 -8.39
N MET A 60 -7.30 -33.22 -9.26
CA MET A 60 -6.07 -33.97 -9.56
C MET A 60 -5.02 -33.80 -8.46
N ALA A 61 -5.01 -32.65 -7.78
CA ALA A 61 -4.03 -32.31 -6.75
C ALA A 61 -4.43 -32.76 -5.33
N GLU A 62 -5.72 -32.96 -5.07
CA GLU A 62 -6.26 -33.44 -3.78
C GLU A 62 -6.02 -34.95 -3.53
N LYS A 63 -5.28 -35.63 -4.40
CA LYS A 63 -4.98 -37.08 -4.32
C LYS A 63 -3.56 -37.35 -3.84
#